data_AF-A0A2E0F568-F1
#
_entry.id   AF-A0A2E0F568-F1
#
_cell.length_a   1.000
_cell.length_b   1.000
_cell.length_c   1.000
_cell.angle_alpha   90.00
_cell.angle_beta   90.00
_cell.angle_gamma   90.00
#
_symmetry.space_group_name_H-M   'P 1'
#
loop_
_entity.id
_entity.type
_entity.pdbx_description
1 polymer ?
#
loop_
_entity_poly.entity_id
_entity_poly.type
_entity_poly.pdbx_seq_one_letter_code
_entity_poly.pdbx_strand_id
1 'polypeptide(L)'
;MKREINLIINRTLFMSKFLCILLLVFSCSGGDNGGNNPGGGGGTNPPSNIIPTNLTFNVEIVGSDSSNPNGDGKGLVKFSASATNAVNYSFRFGTGDSKNSSNGAVEYTYSDVGTKSYDVKVLAYSSTNDYISADKKITVYVKPEPNADLVNLLSGGSEKTWKINAAFDGHFSNGDPNFNYPAWWEAYAFSKNNVGFYDDEYTFKSDGTYSHKTNGNVYGKASYLKGTFGNTGQSENSSKEIENYTLQNYSTTYFTKKENDKDILEFSEKGFVGFFVGQHAYTIECSDENNILFRSVDTQGTAWYVWLTSQEVSSVASKDRYTKLIWSDEFNYTGKLDSNKWQYEVRNQWYNNEKQATTDRLDNAKVENGVLKITAKKESYGGKEYTSARVRTYTKLDFTYGRVDIRAKMPSKGGTWPALWMLGSNYSSVDWPACGEVDILEHTGNNANRVQATVHFPDRYAGNGDTAITNDYNDVTTNFHVYSVVWTPQALTFYVDDKPYHVVGNSCSIPFNWNFYIILNVAMGGDMGGTIASDFNFDTMEVDYVRVYQE
;
A
#
# COMPACT_ATOMS: atom_id res chain seq x y z
N MET A 1 23.33 -3.50 5.21
CA MET A 1 24.23 -4.58 5.69
C MET A 1 24.22 -4.57 7.22
N LYS A 2 23.87 -5.69 7.85
CA LYS A 2 23.42 -5.88 9.27
C LYS A 2 21.92 -5.66 9.53
N ARG A 3 21.08 -6.54 8.98
CA ARG A 3 19.80 -6.99 9.58
C ARG A 3 19.22 -8.18 8.79
N GLU A 4 19.99 -9.25 8.64
CA GLU A 4 19.46 -10.54 8.15
C GLU A 4 20.23 -11.70 8.77
N ILE A 5 19.97 -12.00 10.04
CA ILE A 5 20.20 -13.31 10.65
C ILE A 5 19.13 -13.49 11.72
N ASN A 6 18.05 -14.20 11.38
CA ASN A 6 17.21 -15.04 12.26
C ASN A 6 15.84 -15.28 11.61
N LEU A 7 15.76 -16.21 10.66
CA LEU A 7 14.49 -16.78 10.21
C LEU A 7 14.66 -18.09 9.40
N ILE A 8 15.51 -19.03 9.86
CA ILE A 8 15.53 -20.40 9.32
C ILE A 8 15.82 -21.41 10.44
N ILE A 9 14.95 -21.54 11.43
CA ILE A 9 14.78 -22.78 12.23
C ILE A 9 13.31 -22.81 12.71
N ASN A 10 12.44 -23.48 11.94
CA ASN A 10 11.23 -24.21 12.38
C ASN A 10 10.28 -24.49 11.19
N ARG A 11 10.79 -25.22 10.19
CA ARG A 11 9.96 -25.92 9.20
C ARG A 11 10.46 -27.35 9.01
N THR A 12 10.45 -28.10 10.10
CA THR A 12 10.60 -29.56 10.07
C THR A 12 9.70 -30.11 11.14
N LEU A 13 8.49 -30.50 10.77
CA LEU A 13 7.54 -31.42 11.41
C LEU A 13 6.14 -30.97 10.96
N PHE A 14 5.66 -31.47 9.81
CA PHE A 14 4.26 -31.80 9.52
C PHE A 14 4.14 -32.17 8.04
N MET A 15 4.83 -33.24 7.66
CA MET A 15 4.54 -33.93 6.40
C MET A 15 5.09 -35.35 6.53
N SER A 16 4.22 -36.28 6.90
CA SER A 16 4.22 -37.67 6.44
C SER A 16 3.33 -38.50 7.37
N LYS A 17 2.15 -38.88 6.86
CA LYS A 17 1.49 -40.19 7.03
C LYS A 17 -0.01 -40.02 6.77
N PHE A 18 -0.40 -40.10 5.51
CA PHE A 18 -1.70 -40.64 5.13
C PHE A 18 -1.49 -41.43 3.84
N LEU A 19 -1.41 -42.75 3.97
CA LEU A 19 -1.54 -43.67 2.85
C LEU A 19 -2.51 -44.77 3.28
N CYS A 20 -3.49 -44.97 2.41
CA CYS A 20 -4.61 -45.90 2.47
C CYS A 20 -4.24 -47.33 2.90
N ILE A 21 -5.21 -48.04 3.51
CA ILE A 21 -5.59 -49.40 3.11
C ILE A 21 -7.08 -49.61 3.40
N LEU A 22 -7.71 -50.24 2.43
CA LEU A 22 -9.13 -50.50 2.22
C LEU A 22 -9.48 -51.93 2.68
N LEU A 23 -10.68 -52.10 3.23
CA LEU A 23 -11.59 -53.27 3.23
C LEU A 23 -11.03 -54.71 3.22
N LEU A 24 -11.52 -55.53 4.17
CA LEU A 24 -12.23 -56.78 3.85
C LEU A 24 -13.07 -57.31 5.03
N VAL A 25 -14.09 -58.07 4.65
CA VAL A 25 -15.37 -58.39 5.29
C VAL A 25 -15.36 -59.83 5.80
N PHE A 26 -16.21 -60.18 6.79
CA PHE A 26 -16.97 -61.45 6.99
C PHE A 26 -17.46 -61.46 8.46
N SER A 27 -18.65 -61.95 8.87
CA SER A 27 -19.80 -62.56 8.20
C SER A 27 -21.03 -62.56 9.14
N CYS A 28 -22.15 -62.92 8.54
CA CYS A 28 -23.58 -62.94 8.91
C CYS A 28 -24.08 -63.69 10.17
N SER A 29 -25.39 -63.45 10.40
CA SER A 29 -26.44 -64.36 10.93
C SER A 29 -26.78 -64.19 12.42
N GLY A 30 -28.02 -64.11 12.89
CA GLY A 30 -29.34 -64.36 12.30
C GLY A 30 -30.16 -65.26 13.24
N GLY A 31 -31.40 -64.85 13.55
CA GLY A 31 -32.56 -65.73 13.77
C GLY A 31 -32.72 -66.51 15.09
N ASP A 32 -33.85 -66.23 15.74
CA ASP A 32 -34.66 -67.06 16.67
C ASP A 32 -34.37 -68.57 16.79
N ASN A 33 -34.35 -69.08 18.02
CA ASN A 33 -35.30 -70.11 18.49
C ASN A 33 -35.12 -70.44 19.97
N GLY A 34 -36.26 -70.69 20.65
CA GLY A 34 -36.35 -71.01 22.07
C GLY A 34 -35.87 -72.41 22.46
N GLY A 35 -35.69 -72.60 23.78
CA GLY A 35 -35.44 -73.89 24.40
C GLY A 35 -35.18 -73.76 25.91
N ASN A 36 -36.10 -74.29 26.71
CA ASN A 36 -36.01 -74.44 28.17
C ASN A 36 -34.79 -75.27 28.62
N ASN A 37 -34.08 -74.83 29.67
CA ASN A 37 -33.99 -75.54 30.97
C ASN A 37 -33.35 -74.67 32.07
N PRO A 38 -33.66 -74.88 33.36
CA PRO A 38 -33.36 -73.98 34.47
C PRO A 38 -32.09 -74.38 35.24
N GLY A 39 -31.43 -73.42 35.88
CA GLY A 39 -30.34 -73.68 36.82
C GLY A 39 -29.71 -72.40 37.31
N GLY A 40 -30.03 -72.01 38.55
CA GLY A 40 -29.76 -70.70 39.13
C GLY A 40 -28.29 -70.39 39.45
N GLY A 41 -28.02 -69.10 39.57
CA GLY A 41 -26.76 -68.55 40.06
C GLY A 41 -26.75 -67.02 40.04
N GLY A 42 -27.34 -66.40 41.06
CA GLY A 42 -27.01 -65.05 41.54
C GLY A 42 -26.97 -63.90 40.53
N GLY A 43 -28.14 -63.43 40.09
CA GLY A 43 -28.25 -62.09 39.50
C GLY A 43 -28.09 -61.03 40.59
N THR A 44 -26.94 -60.36 40.65
CA THR A 44 -26.93 -58.97 41.11
C THR A 44 -27.71 -58.18 40.07
N ASN A 45 -28.86 -57.62 40.44
CA ASN A 45 -29.61 -56.72 39.55
C ASN A 45 -28.63 -55.74 38.90
N PRO A 46 -28.63 -55.56 37.57
CA PRO A 46 -27.89 -54.47 36.97
C PRO A 46 -28.31 -53.16 37.67
N PRO A 47 -27.38 -52.21 37.89
CA PRO A 47 -27.72 -50.97 38.59
C PRO A 47 -28.93 -50.36 37.91
N SER A 48 -30.02 -50.17 38.67
CA SER A 48 -31.23 -49.54 38.18
C SER A 48 -30.87 -48.18 37.60
N ASN A 49 -31.25 -47.88 36.35
CA ASN A 49 -30.98 -46.57 35.75
C ASN A 49 -31.40 -45.44 36.69
N ILE A 50 -30.45 -44.58 37.02
CA ILE A 50 -30.67 -43.39 37.83
C ILE A 50 -30.81 -42.23 36.86
N ILE A 51 -32.03 -41.80 36.56
CA ILE A 51 -32.25 -40.62 35.72
C ILE A 51 -32.21 -39.38 36.63
N PRO A 52 -31.30 -38.41 36.41
CA PRO A 52 -31.29 -37.18 37.19
C PRO A 52 -32.59 -36.39 37.00
N THR A 53 -32.96 -35.57 37.98
CA THR A 53 -34.19 -34.74 37.94
C THR A 53 -33.93 -33.32 38.43
N ASN A 54 -34.89 -32.41 38.22
CA ASN A 54 -34.83 -31.02 38.71
C ASN A 54 -33.59 -30.24 38.25
N LEU A 55 -33.17 -30.41 37.00
CA LEU A 55 -32.04 -29.68 36.44
C LEU A 55 -32.34 -28.17 36.41
N THR A 56 -31.55 -27.43 37.16
CA THR A 56 -31.43 -25.98 37.08
C THR A 56 -30.19 -25.64 36.27
N PHE A 57 -30.29 -24.68 35.36
CA PHE A 57 -29.18 -24.19 34.55
C PHE A 57 -29.17 -22.66 34.61
N ASN A 58 -28.11 -22.08 35.13
CA ASN A 58 -27.93 -20.64 35.33
C ASN A 58 -26.73 -20.17 34.51
N VAL A 59 -26.86 -18.95 33.97
CA VAL A 59 -25.82 -18.30 33.18
C VAL A 59 -25.71 -16.86 33.66
N GLU A 60 -24.50 -16.45 34.00
CA GLU A 60 -24.13 -15.09 34.40
C GLU A 60 -23.14 -14.55 33.38
N ILE A 61 -23.55 -13.57 32.61
CA ILE A 61 -22.65 -12.83 31.73
C ILE A 61 -21.92 -11.81 32.60
N VAL A 62 -20.60 -11.93 32.72
CA VAL A 62 -19.83 -11.08 33.62
C VAL A 62 -19.87 -9.63 33.13
N GLY A 63 -20.13 -8.72 34.06
CA GLY A 63 -20.26 -7.29 33.77
C GLY A 63 -21.59 -6.89 33.12
N SER A 64 -22.59 -7.77 33.06
CA SER A 64 -23.90 -7.41 32.55
C SER A 64 -24.71 -6.59 33.55
N ASP A 65 -25.31 -5.49 33.10
CA ASP A 65 -26.25 -4.66 33.87
C ASP A 65 -27.34 -4.07 32.95
N SER A 66 -28.15 -3.12 33.45
CA SER A 66 -29.22 -2.50 32.66
C SER A 66 -28.73 -1.69 31.46
N SER A 67 -27.48 -1.21 31.49
CA SER A 67 -26.86 -0.43 30.41
C SER A 67 -26.05 -1.31 29.47
N ASN A 68 -25.50 -2.42 29.96
CA ASN A 68 -24.66 -3.36 29.23
C ASN A 68 -25.24 -4.79 29.34
N PRO A 69 -26.41 -5.08 28.76
CA PRO A 69 -27.08 -6.37 28.97
C PRO A 69 -26.28 -7.59 28.47
N ASN A 70 -25.29 -7.37 27.61
CA ASN A 70 -24.46 -8.42 26.99
C ASN A 70 -23.04 -8.50 27.58
N GLY A 71 -22.77 -7.86 28.73
CA GLY A 71 -21.48 -7.89 29.42
C GLY A 71 -20.59 -6.67 29.18
N ASP A 72 -19.45 -6.63 29.88
CA ASP A 72 -18.49 -5.51 29.87
C ASP A 72 -17.50 -5.52 28.69
N GLY A 73 -17.70 -6.42 27.72
CA GLY A 73 -16.82 -6.59 26.58
C GLY A 73 -15.68 -7.60 26.78
N LYS A 74 -15.50 -8.18 27.97
CA LYS A 74 -14.46 -9.21 28.19
C LYS A 74 -14.85 -10.60 27.68
N GLY A 75 -16.12 -10.81 27.31
CA GLY A 75 -16.62 -12.10 26.85
C GLY A 75 -16.73 -13.20 27.91
N LEU A 76 -16.45 -12.90 29.18
CA LEU A 76 -16.45 -13.89 30.26
C LEU A 76 -17.89 -14.24 30.70
N VAL A 77 -18.20 -15.53 30.74
CA VAL A 77 -19.50 -16.05 31.17
C VAL A 77 -19.31 -17.17 32.19
N LYS A 78 -20.05 -17.09 33.28
CA LYS A 78 -20.10 -18.15 34.31
C LYS A 78 -21.35 -18.99 34.12
N PHE A 79 -21.18 -20.30 34.10
CA PHE A 79 -22.23 -21.28 33.98
C PHE A 79 -22.32 -22.09 35.26
N SER A 80 -23.53 -22.26 35.78
CA SER A 80 -23.78 -23.19 36.89
C SER A 80 -25.01 -24.05 36.64
N ALA A 81 -24.96 -25.30 37.07
CA ALA A 81 -26.06 -26.23 36.96
C ALA A 81 -26.14 -27.15 38.19
N SER A 82 -27.35 -27.53 38.56
CA SER A 82 -27.60 -28.47 39.65
C SER A 82 -28.80 -29.35 39.32
N ALA A 83 -28.70 -30.65 39.55
CA ALA A 83 -29.74 -31.65 39.38
C ALA A 83 -29.68 -32.70 40.49
N THR A 84 -30.83 -33.20 40.93
CA THR A 84 -30.93 -34.33 41.85
C THR A 84 -30.33 -35.57 41.19
N ASN A 85 -29.49 -36.32 41.91
CA ASN A 85 -28.81 -37.54 41.45
C ASN A 85 -27.82 -37.34 40.28
N ALA A 86 -27.40 -36.11 40.00
CA ALA A 86 -26.30 -35.86 39.08
C ALA A 86 -24.94 -35.87 39.80
N VAL A 87 -23.94 -36.53 39.22
CA VAL A 87 -22.56 -36.61 39.73
C VAL A 87 -21.57 -35.85 38.85
N ASN A 88 -21.98 -35.47 37.64
CA ASN A 88 -21.15 -34.71 36.70
C ASN A 88 -22.02 -33.91 35.72
N TYR A 89 -21.48 -32.79 35.25
CA TYR A 89 -22.13 -31.91 34.29
C TYR A 89 -21.21 -31.70 33.09
N SER A 90 -21.77 -31.69 31.88
CA SER A 90 -21.05 -31.36 30.65
C SER A 90 -21.67 -30.12 30.01
N PHE A 91 -20.94 -29.02 30.03
CA PHE A 91 -21.34 -27.74 29.43
C PHE A 91 -20.82 -27.66 28.00
N ARG A 92 -21.68 -27.22 27.08
CA ARG A 92 -21.38 -26.97 25.66
C ARG A 92 -21.65 -25.50 25.39
N PHE A 93 -20.69 -24.79 24.80
CA PHE A 93 -20.68 -23.33 24.78
C PHE A 93 -21.24 -22.71 23.48
N GLY A 94 -21.69 -23.53 22.53
CA GLY A 94 -22.21 -23.07 21.23
C GLY A 94 -21.11 -22.76 20.19
N THR A 95 -19.83 -22.87 20.55
CA THR A 95 -18.66 -22.71 19.68
C THR A 95 -18.12 -24.04 19.12
N GLY A 96 -18.66 -25.16 19.61
CA GLY A 96 -18.09 -26.50 19.42
C GLY A 96 -17.32 -26.99 20.65
N ASP A 97 -16.90 -26.08 21.53
CA ASP A 97 -16.20 -26.42 22.77
C ASP A 97 -17.11 -26.98 23.86
N SER A 98 -16.53 -27.78 24.75
CA SER A 98 -17.22 -28.30 25.94
C SER A 98 -16.30 -28.48 27.14
N LYS A 99 -16.89 -28.45 28.34
CA LYS A 99 -16.16 -28.65 29.61
C LYS A 99 -17.00 -29.45 30.58
N ASN A 100 -16.37 -30.43 31.23
CA ASN A 100 -16.99 -31.21 32.29
C ASN A 100 -16.73 -30.57 33.66
N SER A 101 -17.67 -30.73 34.58
CA SER A 101 -17.58 -30.23 35.95
C SER A 101 -18.33 -31.13 36.92
N SER A 102 -17.64 -31.60 37.97
CA SER A 102 -18.23 -32.41 39.03
C SER A 102 -18.99 -31.59 40.08
N ASN A 103 -18.68 -30.30 40.21
CA ASN A 103 -19.36 -29.41 41.15
C ASN A 103 -20.48 -28.58 40.49
N GLY A 104 -20.70 -28.76 39.18
CA GLY A 104 -21.75 -28.08 38.44
C GLY A 104 -21.44 -26.63 38.09
N ALA A 105 -20.20 -26.14 38.23
CA ALA A 105 -19.81 -24.78 37.82
C ALA A 105 -18.63 -24.78 36.84
N VAL A 106 -18.67 -23.90 35.83
CA VAL A 106 -17.57 -23.62 34.89
C VAL A 106 -17.58 -22.15 34.45
N GLU A 107 -16.42 -21.63 34.09
CA GLU A 107 -16.27 -20.37 33.38
C GLU A 107 -15.78 -20.62 31.95
N TYR A 108 -16.23 -19.78 31.02
CA TYR A 108 -15.81 -19.78 29.61
C TYR A 108 -15.74 -18.34 29.09
N THR A 109 -14.71 -18.04 28.29
CA THR A 109 -14.51 -16.71 27.70
C THR A 109 -14.75 -16.79 26.20
N TYR A 110 -15.75 -16.06 25.71
CA TYR A 110 -16.00 -15.89 24.28
C TYR A 110 -15.02 -14.88 23.69
N SER A 111 -14.45 -15.21 22.53
CA SER A 111 -13.46 -14.38 21.85
C SER A 111 -13.94 -13.78 20.53
N ASP A 112 -15.14 -14.15 20.05
CA ASP A 112 -15.67 -13.59 18.81
C ASP A 112 -16.09 -12.14 19.04
N VAL A 113 -15.36 -11.22 18.42
CA VAL A 113 -15.57 -9.78 18.55
C VAL A 113 -16.99 -9.36 18.15
N GLY A 114 -17.54 -8.40 18.89
CA GLY A 114 -18.88 -7.85 18.71
C GLY A 114 -19.93 -8.58 19.55
N THR A 115 -21.20 -8.33 19.24
CA THR A 115 -22.33 -8.94 19.95
C THR A 115 -22.77 -10.20 19.21
N LYS A 116 -22.53 -11.36 19.79
CA LYS A 116 -22.85 -12.67 19.19
C LYS A 116 -23.77 -13.47 20.10
N SER A 117 -24.63 -14.29 19.50
CA SER A 117 -25.51 -15.19 20.24
C SER A 117 -25.04 -16.63 20.12
N TYR A 118 -25.15 -17.37 21.22
CA TYR A 118 -24.71 -18.77 21.33
C TYR A 118 -25.81 -19.61 21.96
N ASP A 119 -26.03 -20.79 21.38
CA ASP A 119 -26.89 -21.82 21.97
C ASP A 119 -26.04 -22.69 22.91
N VAL A 120 -26.18 -22.43 24.21
CA VAL A 120 -25.43 -23.12 25.26
C VAL A 120 -26.27 -24.26 25.83
N LYS A 121 -25.62 -25.38 26.14
CA LYS A 121 -26.31 -26.59 26.63
C LYS A 121 -25.54 -27.19 27.80
N VAL A 122 -26.25 -27.68 28.81
CA VAL A 122 -25.68 -28.50 29.88
C VAL A 122 -26.35 -29.88 29.90
N LEU A 123 -25.54 -30.92 30.09
CA LEU A 123 -26.00 -32.29 30.33
C LEU A 123 -25.60 -32.67 31.76
N ALA A 124 -26.57 -33.05 32.59
CA ALA A 124 -26.33 -33.52 33.95
C ALA A 124 -26.42 -35.06 33.96
N TYR A 125 -25.32 -35.72 34.31
CA TYR A 125 -25.18 -37.18 34.29
C TYR A 125 -25.27 -37.77 35.68
N SER A 126 -25.95 -38.90 35.82
CA SER A 126 -25.92 -39.73 37.03
C SER A 126 -24.71 -40.67 37.06
N SER A 127 -24.57 -41.43 38.15
CA SER A 127 -23.58 -42.50 38.27
C SER A 127 -23.83 -43.68 37.33
N THR A 128 -25.03 -43.82 36.74
CA THR A 128 -25.35 -44.85 35.73
C THR A 128 -25.19 -44.34 34.30
N ASN A 129 -24.64 -43.12 34.12
CA ASN A 129 -24.40 -42.47 32.83
C ASN A 129 -25.68 -42.09 32.05
N ASP A 130 -26.86 -42.17 32.68
CA ASP A 130 -28.09 -41.54 32.19
C ASP A 130 -28.01 -40.02 32.42
N TYR A 131 -28.67 -39.23 31.57
CA TYR A 131 -28.64 -37.77 31.68
C TYR A 131 -29.96 -37.09 31.36
N ILE A 132 -30.11 -35.88 31.90
CA ILE A 132 -31.06 -34.88 31.42
C ILE A 132 -30.29 -33.64 30.95
N SER A 133 -30.90 -32.84 30.08
CA SER A 133 -30.25 -31.66 29.52
C SER A 133 -31.15 -30.43 29.58
N ALA A 134 -30.51 -29.27 29.65
CA ALA A 134 -31.15 -27.97 29.46
C ALA A 134 -30.29 -27.13 28.51
N ASP A 135 -30.94 -26.28 27.72
CA ASP A 135 -30.27 -25.33 26.84
C ASP A 135 -30.82 -23.91 27.05
N LYS A 136 -30.00 -22.93 26.70
CA LYS A 136 -30.33 -21.51 26.69
C LYS A 136 -29.67 -20.86 25.50
N LYS A 137 -30.30 -19.80 25.00
CA LYS A 137 -29.65 -18.86 24.10
C LYS A 137 -29.12 -17.68 24.91
N ILE A 138 -27.84 -17.38 24.77
CA ILE A 138 -27.20 -16.22 25.40
C ILE A 138 -26.64 -15.29 24.33
N THR A 139 -26.48 -14.02 24.68
CA THR A 139 -25.86 -13.01 23.82
C THR A 139 -24.72 -12.38 24.58
N VAL A 140 -23.52 -12.39 23.99
CA VAL A 140 -22.28 -11.92 24.63
C VAL A 140 -21.66 -10.85 23.75
N TYR A 141 -21.27 -9.74 24.37
CA TYR A 141 -20.49 -8.68 23.73
C TYR A 141 -19.01 -8.86 24.07
N VAL A 142 -18.19 -8.92 23.02
CA VAL A 142 -16.73 -8.89 23.12
C VAL A 142 -16.24 -7.58 22.50
N LYS A 143 -15.54 -6.76 23.29
CA LYS A 143 -14.99 -5.49 22.85
C LYS A 143 -13.85 -5.74 21.85
N PRO A 144 -13.81 -5.03 20.72
CA PRO A 144 -12.66 -5.09 19.83
C PRO A 144 -11.43 -4.46 20.52
N GLU A 145 -10.30 -5.14 20.47
CA GLU A 145 -9.02 -4.59 20.92
C GLU A 145 -8.31 -3.90 19.74
N PRO A 146 -7.69 -2.72 19.96
CA PRO A 146 -7.02 -2.00 18.90
C PRO A 146 -5.80 -2.79 18.43
N ASN A 147 -5.48 -2.67 17.14
CA ASN A 147 -4.29 -3.30 16.60
C ASN A 147 -3.03 -2.65 17.22
N ALA A 148 -2.30 -3.42 18.02
CA ALA A 148 -1.15 -2.94 18.80
C ALA A 148 -0.02 -2.37 17.93
N ASP A 149 0.24 -2.97 16.76
CA ASP A 149 1.28 -2.49 15.83
C ASP A 149 0.92 -1.11 15.28
N LEU A 150 -0.35 -0.91 14.90
CA LEU A 150 -0.85 0.39 14.42
C LEU A 150 -0.90 1.44 15.54
N VAL A 151 -1.27 1.04 16.77
CA VAL A 151 -1.18 1.94 17.93
C VAL A 151 0.27 2.37 18.14
N ASN A 152 1.22 1.44 18.08
CA ASN A 152 2.64 1.74 18.25
C ASN A 152 3.20 2.61 17.10
N LEU A 153 2.79 2.37 15.85
CA LEU A 153 3.13 3.22 14.71
C LEU A 153 2.70 4.67 14.97
N LEU A 154 1.43 4.86 15.32
CA LEU A 154 0.81 6.17 15.51
C LEU A 154 1.32 6.91 16.75
N SER A 155 1.57 6.20 17.86
CA SER A 155 1.92 6.79 19.17
C SER A 155 3.41 6.69 19.53
N GLY A 156 4.22 5.95 18.78
CA GLY A 156 5.63 5.69 19.16
C GLY A 156 5.79 4.94 20.49
N GLY A 157 4.75 4.24 20.97
CA GLY A 157 4.76 3.50 22.23
C GLY A 157 4.27 4.30 23.46
N SER A 158 4.05 5.62 23.31
CA SER A 158 3.45 6.44 24.37
C SER A 158 2.62 7.59 23.80
N GLU A 159 3.26 8.52 23.11
CA GLU A 159 2.66 9.68 22.47
C GLU A 159 3.54 10.13 21.31
N LYS A 160 2.95 10.40 20.15
CA LYS A 160 3.65 10.94 18.99
C LYS A 160 2.76 11.95 18.27
N THR A 161 3.36 13.06 17.88
CA THR A 161 2.72 14.16 17.14
C THR A 161 3.13 14.11 15.67
N TRP A 162 2.16 14.32 14.80
CA TRP A 162 2.29 14.32 13.35
C TRP A 162 1.87 15.68 12.79
N LYS A 163 2.50 16.08 11.68
CA LYS A 163 2.26 17.33 10.96
C LYS A 163 2.14 17.04 9.47
N ILE A 164 1.47 17.91 8.71
CA ILE A 164 1.44 17.79 7.25
C ILE A 164 2.86 17.89 6.69
N ASN A 165 3.27 16.94 5.85
CA ASN A 165 4.60 16.95 5.24
C ASN A 165 4.70 17.93 4.05
N ALA A 166 4.45 19.22 4.31
CA ALA A 166 4.22 20.26 3.30
C ALA A 166 5.41 20.55 2.37
N ALA A 167 6.61 20.08 2.73
CA ALA A 167 7.84 20.32 1.99
C ALA A 167 7.95 19.50 0.70
N PHE A 168 7.12 18.48 0.52
CA PHE A 168 7.15 17.61 -0.65
C PHE A 168 5.95 17.86 -1.56
N ASP A 169 6.17 17.85 -2.87
CA ASP A 169 5.08 17.74 -3.83
C ASP A 169 4.28 16.44 -3.57
N GLY A 170 2.98 16.47 -3.82
CA GLY A 170 2.10 15.32 -3.59
C GLY A 170 1.76 15.04 -2.12
N HIS A 171 2.22 15.86 -1.16
CA HIS A 171 1.87 15.72 0.26
C HIS A 171 0.37 15.76 0.54
N PHE A 172 -0.39 16.44 -0.33
CA PHE A 172 -1.85 16.46 -0.33
C PHE A 172 -2.33 16.26 -1.76
N SER A 173 -3.24 15.31 -1.97
CA SER A 173 -3.63 14.88 -3.31
C SER A 173 -4.99 14.18 -3.32
N ASN A 174 -5.53 13.93 -4.50
CA ASN A 174 -6.74 13.14 -4.68
C ASN A 174 -6.68 12.20 -5.89
N GLY A 175 -7.63 11.27 -5.96
CA GLY A 175 -7.62 10.22 -6.98
C GLY A 175 -8.84 9.32 -6.94
N ASP A 176 -8.76 8.25 -7.74
CA ASP A 176 -9.79 7.24 -7.87
C ASP A 176 -9.99 6.44 -6.56
N PRO A 177 -11.24 6.19 -6.13
CA PRO A 177 -11.54 5.45 -4.91
C PRO A 177 -11.19 3.95 -4.99
N ASN A 178 -10.83 3.44 -6.16
CA ASN A 178 -10.39 2.06 -6.35
C ASN A 178 -8.87 1.90 -6.29
N PHE A 179 -8.11 3.01 -6.31
CA PHE A 179 -6.67 2.99 -6.17
C PHE A 179 -6.23 3.33 -4.75
N ASN A 180 -5.02 2.87 -4.43
CA ASN A 180 -4.31 3.13 -3.16
C ASN A 180 -3.15 4.12 -3.36
N TYR A 181 -3.23 4.91 -4.43
CA TYR A 181 -2.29 5.97 -4.79
C TYR A 181 -3.07 7.16 -5.39
N PRO A 182 -2.54 8.38 -5.31
CA PRO A 182 -3.15 9.55 -5.95
C PRO A 182 -3.03 9.47 -7.47
N ALA A 183 -4.04 9.96 -8.19
CA ALA A 183 -4.09 9.78 -9.65
C ALA A 183 -4.80 10.91 -10.42
N TRP A 184 -5.34 11.92 -9.74
CA TRP A 184 -6.11 12.99 -10.38
C TRP A 184 -5.51 14.38 -10.15
N TRP A 185 -4.97 14.63 -8.95
CA TRP A 185 -4.39 15.93 -8.62
C TRP A 185 -3.43 15.85 -7.42
N GLU A 186 -2.32 16.56 -7.52
CA GLU A 186 -1.26 16.64 -6.52
C GLU A 186 -0.93 18.10 -6.18
N ALA A 187 -0.85 18.41 -4.89
CA ALA A 187 -0.42 19.72 -4.40
C ALA A 187 1.10 19.89 -4.60
N TYR A 188 1.52 21.03 -5.14
CA TYR A 188 2.91 21.46 -5.03
C TYR A 188 3.27 21.75 -3.56
N ALA A 189 4.54 21.55 -3.21
CA ALA A 189 5.10 21.88 -1.91
C ALA A 189 4.69 23.30 -1.49
N PHE A 190 4.23 23.43 -0.24
CA PHE A 190 3.77 24.68 0.38
C PHE A 190 2.63 25.43 -0.35
N SER A 191 1.96 24.82 -1.33
CA SER A 191 0.89 25.48 -2.08
C SER A 191 -0.36 25.82 -1.25
N LYS A 192 -0.47 25.28 -0.03
CA LYS A 192 -1.53 25.56 0.95
C LYS A 192 -1.02 26.40 2.14
N ASN A 193 -0.05 27.29 1.92
CA ASN A 193 0.36 28.25 2.94
C ASN A 193 -0.78 29.21 3.30
N ASN A 194 -0.84 29.61 4.57
CA ASN A 194 -1.83 30.56 5.12
C ASN A 194 -3.29 30.08 5.09
N VAL A 195 -3.50 28.76 5.01
CA VAL A 195 -4.80 28.12 5.28
C VAL A 195 -4.67 27.20 6.49
N GLY A 196 -5.79 26.81 7.11
CA GLY A 196 -5.81 25.96 8.30
C GLY A 196 -5.44 24.52 8.01
N PHE A 197 -4.15 24.28 7.80
CA PHE A 197 -3.68 23.00 7.29
C PHE A 197 -2.25 22.70 7.76
N TYR A 198 -1.28 23.56 7.46
CA TYR A 198 0.14 23.22 7.70
C TYR A 198 0.64 23.45 9.12
N ASP A 199 -0.05 24.29 9.90
CA ASP A 199 0.28 24.54 11.31
C ASP A 199 -0.40 23.56 12.28
N ASP A 200 -1.36 22.77 11.79
CA ASP A 200 -2.06 21.75 12.57
C ASP A 200 -1.13 20.65 13.10
N GLU A 201 -1.41 20.19 14.31
CA GLU A 201 -0.69 19.09 14.96
C GLU A 201 -1.66 17.97 15.38
N TYR A 202 -1.36 16.74 14.97
CA TYR A 202 -2.16 15.54 15.19
C TYR A 202 -1.43 14.60 16.16
N THR A 203 -1.91 14.50 17.39
CA THR A 203 -1.22 13.74 18.45
C THR A 203 -1.99 12.48 18.82
N PHE A 204 -1.33 11.33 18.74
CA PHE A 204 -1.89 10.02 19.11
C PHE A 204 -1.18 9.48 20.34
N LYS A 205 -1.94 9.00 21.33
CA LYS A 205 -1.44 8.37 22.55
C LYS A 205 -1.75 6.87 22.56
N SER A 206 -0.88 6.09 23.21
CA SER A 206 -1.00 4.63 23.29
C SER A 206 -2.25 4.14 24.04
N ASP A 207 -2.90 5.02 24.81
CA ASP A 207 -4.17 4.74 25.50
C ASP A 207 -5.42 4.92 24.60
N GLY A 208 -5.23 5.28 23.33
CA GLY A 208 -6.31 5.53 22.37
C GLY A 208 -6.78 6.99 22.33
N THR A 209 -6.15 7.89 23.08
CA THR A 209 -6.46 9.34 23.01
C THR A 209 -5.88 9.97 21.75
N TYR A 210 -6.68 10.78 21.08
CA TYR A 210 -6.29 11.62 19.95
C TYR A 210 -6.47 13.10 20.31
N SER A 211 -5.54 13.96 19.91
CA SER A 211 -5.67 15.41 20.04
C SER A 211 -5.33 16.11 18.73
N HIS A 212 -6.21 17.00 18.30
CA HIS A 212 -6.00 17.85 17.13
C HIS A 212 -5.85 19.29 17.61
N LYS A 213 -4.64 19.82 17.47
CA LYS A 213 -4.35 21.23 17.68
C LYS A 213 -4.48 21.93 16.33
N THR A 214 -5.55 22.70 16.18
CA THR A 214 -5.97 23.38 14.94
C THR A 214 -5.40 24.79 14.81
N ASN A 215 -4.79 25.31 15.88
CA ASN A 215 -4.39 26.72 15.97
C ASN A 215 -5.51 27.73 15.63
N GLY A 216 -6.76 27.30 15.81
CA GLY A 216 -7.96 28.12 15.63
C GLY A 216 -8.67 27.96 14.28
N ASN A 217 -8.09 27.25 13.29
CA ASN A 217 -8.77 27.00 12.02
C ASN A 217 -8.37 25.67 11.35
N VAL A 218 -9.19 25.18 10.43
CA VAL A 218 -8.97 23.95 9.66
C VAL A 218 -9.42 24.11 8.21
N TYR A 219 -8.98 23.22 7.33
CA TYR A 219 -9.28 23.21 5.90
C TYR A 219 -10.13 22.00 5.51
N GLY A 220 -11.14 22.18 4.67
CA GLY A 220 -12.01 21.09 4.24
C GLY A 220 -13.10 21.52 3.26
N LYS A 221 -13.91 20.55 2.81
CA LYS A 221 -15.11 20.83 2.03
C LYS A 221 -16.17 21.49 2.90
N ALA A 222 -16.74 22.57 2.38
CA ALA A 222 -17.64 23.46 3.12
C ALA A 222 -18.87 22.74 3.66
N SER A 223 -19.49 21.87 2.86
CA SER A 223 -20.69 21.11 3.25
C SER A 223 -20.42 20.18 4.44
N TYR A 224 -19.30 19.47 4.42
CA TYR A 224 -18.94 18.55 5.50
C TYR A 224 -18.53 19.30 6.76
N LEU A 225 -17.70 20.35 6.64
CA LEU A 225 -17.34 21.19 7.80
C LEU A 225 -18.59 21.77 8.48
N LYS A 226 -19.49 22.39 7.70
CA LYS A 226 -20.74 22.96 8.22
C LYS A 226 -21.67 21.90 8.83
N GLY A 227 -21.76 20.73 8.20
CA GLY A 227 -22.59 19.63 8.69
C GLY A 227 -22.07 19.00 9.98
N THR A 228 -20.75 18.84 10.09
CA THR A 228 -20.11 18.18 11.24
C THR A 228 -19.90 19.15 12.39
N PHE A 229 -19.40 20.36 12.15
CA PHE A 229 -18.98 21.30 13.20
C PHE A 229 -19.90 22.51 13.37
N GLY A 230 -20.90 22.67 12.48
CA GLY A 230 -21.83 23.81 12.49
C GLY A 230 -21.37 24.95 11.58
N ASN A 231 -22.17 26.00 11.45
CA ASN A 231 -21.81 27.15 10.62
C ASN A 231 -21.10 28.23 11.44
N THR A 232 -19.90 28.61 11.02
CA THR A 232 -19.04 29.62 11.69
C THR A 232 -18.93 30.93 10.91
N GLY A 233 -19.61 31.06 9.76
CA GLY A 233 -19.72 32.32 9.00
C GLY A 233 -18.74 32.48 7.83
N GLN A 234 -17.76 31.58 7.67
CA GLN A 234 -16.83 31.61 6.55
C GLN A 234 -17.51 31.26 5.21
N SER A 235 -17.12 31.99 4.16
CA SER A 235 -17.50 31.71 2.78
C SER A 235 -16.71 30.55 2.20
N GLU A 236 -17.33 29.81 1.27
CA GLU A 236 -16.66 28.79 0.48
C GLU A 236 -16.05 29.38 -0.80
N ASN A 237 -14.91 28.83 -1.24
CA ASN A 237 -14.28 29.18 -2.52
C ASN A 237 -15.00 28.48 -3.71
N SER A 238 -14.51 28.70 -4.94
CA SER A 238 -15.08 28.09 -6.15
C SER A 238 -15.05 26.56 -6.16
N SER A 239 -14.16 25.95 -5.35
CA SER A 239 -14.03 24.50 -5.18
C SER A 239 -14.92 23.94 -4.06
N LYS A 240 -15.81 24.79 -3.51
CA LYS A 240 -16.71 24.49 -2.38
C LYS A 240 -15.95 24.10 -1.11
N GLU A 241 -14.85 24.80 -0.85
CA GLU A 241 -13.98 24.56 0.30
C GLU A 241 -13.94 25.78 1.21
N ILE A 242 -13.68 25.56 2.50
CA ILE A 242 -13.39 26.62 3.46
C ILE A 242 -11.95 26.41 3.91
N GLU A 243 -11.08 27.32 3.49
CA GLU A 243 -9.63 27.29 3.75
C GLU A 243 -9.29 27.56 5.22
N ASN A 244 -10.09 28.38 5.90
CA ASN A 244 -9.83 28.81 7.28
C ASN A 244 -11.10 28.68 8.14
N TYR A 245 -11.64 27.46 8.24
CA TYR A 245 -12.84 27.19 9.04
C TYR A 245 -12.50 27.24 10.53
N THR A 246 -13.18 28.08 11.32
CA THR A 246 -12.88 28.26 12.73
C THR A 246 -13.20 27.00 13.52
N LEU A 247 -12.19 26.37 14.07
CA LEU A 247 -12.33 25.22 14.95
C LEU A 247 -11.30 25.33 16.06
N GLN A 248 -11.72 25.16 17.31
CA GLN A 248 -10.81 25.16 18.46
C GLN A 248 -10.12 23.81 18.60
N ASN A 249 -8.97 23.80 19.29
CA ASN A 249 -8.29 22.56 19.65
C ASN A 249 -9.26 21.62 20.39
N TYR A 250 -9.17 20.33 20.10
CA TYR A 250 -10.01 19.33 20.75
C TYR A 250 -9.26 18.01 20.93
N SER A 251 -9.79 17.16 21.80
CA SER A 251 -9.36 15.78 21.98
C SER A 251 -10.55 14.85 21.83
N THR A 252 -10.31 13.65 21.30
CA THR A 252 -11.28 12.56 21.21
C THR A 252 -10.53 11.23 21.29
N THR A 253 -11.14 10.11 20.93
CA THR A 253 -10.50 8.79 20.90
C THR A 253 -10.37 8.25 19.49
N TYR A 254 -9.37 7.40 19.29
CA TYR A 254 -9.16 6.65 18.07
C TYR A 254 -9.09 5.15 18.33
N PHE A 255 -9.38 4.37 17.29
CA PHE A 255 -9.32 2.94 17.28
C PHE A 255 -8.60 2.48 16.01
N THR A 256 -7.80 1.42 16.11
CA THR A 256 -7.08 0.85 14.96
C THR A 256 -7.46 -0.60 14.75
N LYS A 257 -7.57 -1.02 13.50
CA LYS A 257 -7.82 -2.42 13.14
C LYS A 257 -7.15 -2.79 11.83
N LYS A 258 -6.99 -4.10 11.63
CA LYS A 258 -6.70 -4.68 10.31
C LYS A 258 -7.96 -5.35 9.80
N GLU A 259 -8.40 -4.99 8.61
CA GLU A 259 -9.59 -5.57 7.97
C GLU A 259 -9.33 -5.72 6.47
N ASN A 260 -9.49 -6.93 5.94
CA ASN A 260 -9.24 -7.24 4.52
C ASN A 260 -7.85 -6.76 4.03
N ASP A 261 -6.80 -7.05 4.82
CA ASP A 261 -5.41 -6.62 4.58
C ASP A 261 -5.19 -5.10 4.56
N LYS A 262 -6.16 -4.31 5.04
CA LYS A 262 -6.03 -2.86 5.18
C LYS A 262 -5.79 -2.47 6.63
N ASP A 263 -4.84 -1.56 6.81
CA ASP A 263 -4.59 -0.88 8.08
C ASP A 263 -5.56 0.30 8.20
N ILE A 264 -6.41 0.27 9.23
CA ILE A 264 -7.52 1.23 9.40
C ILE A 264 -7.35 1.99 10.71
N LEU A 265 -7.59 3.31 10.62
CA LEU A 265 -7.74 4.24 11.73
C LEU A 265 -9.17 4.77 11.73
N GLU A 266 -9.86 4.68 12.86
CA GLU A 266 -11.22 5.21 13.06
C GLU A 266 -11.25 6.14 14.27
N PHE A 267 -11.92 7.29 14.16
CA PHE A 267 -12.17 8.19 15.28
C PHE A 267 -13.58 7.96 15.85
N SER A 268 -13.72 8.00 17.19
CA SER A 268 -15.01 7.74 17.86
C SER A 268 -15.99 8.91 17.77
N GLU A 269 -15.50 10.13 17.58
CA GLU A 269 -16.31 11.34 17.40
C GLU A 269 -15.86 12.07 16.12
N LYS A 270 -15.86 13.40 16.13
CA LYS A 270 -15.58 14.25 14.96
C LYS A 270 -14.08 14.38 14.64
N GLY A 271 -13.27 13.39 14.98
CA GLY A 271 -11.82 13.39 14.74
C GLY A 271 -11.49 13.24 13.26
N PHE A 272 -10.47 13.97 12.79
CA PHE A 272 -9.99 13.88 11.41
C PHE A 272 -8.55 14.40 11.32
N VAL A 273 -7.85 14.04 10.24
CA VAL A 273 -6.52 14.54 9.90
C VAL A 273 -6.56 15.27 8.56
N GLY A 274 -5.82 16.36 8.45
CA GLY A 274 -5.65 17.12 7.21
C GLY A 274 -6.96 17.72 6.66
N PHE A 275 -7.18 17.57 5.36
CA PHE A 275 -8.29 18.19 4.66
C PHE A 275 -9.60 17.44 4.96
N PHE A 276 -10.56 18.10 5.62
CA PHE A 276 -11.77 17.44 6.05
C PHE A 276 -12.77 17.18 4.91
N VAL A 277 -13.08 15.90 4.70
CA VAL A 277 -13.99 15.42 3.65
C VAL A 277 -15.21 14.68 4.19
N GLY A 278 -15.59 14.95 5.46
CA GLY A 278 -16.76 14.35 6.08
C GLY A 278 -16.56 12.93 6.60
N GLN A 279 -15.33 12.42 6.57
CA GLN A 279 -14.98 11.08 7.02
C GLN A 279 -14.19 11.14 8.32
N HIS A 280 -14.37 10.09 9.14
CA HIS A 280 -13.69 9.87 10.42
C HIS A 280 -12.91 8.54 10.42
N ALA A 281 -12.82 7.89 9.26
CA ALA A 281 -12.14 6.63 9.06
C ALA A 281 -11.13 6.79 7.91
N TYR A 282 -9.95 6.25 8.10
CA TYR A 282 -8.81 6.36 7.20
C TYR A 282 -8.15 5.01 7.02
N THR A 283 -7.67 4.75 5.82
CA THR A 283 -6.70 3.68 5.57
C THR A 283 -5.29 4.24 5.59
N ILE A 284 -4.33 3.44 6.06
CA ILE A 284 -2.90 3.73 6.01
C ILE A 284 -2.31 3.03 4.78
N GLU A 285 -1.99 3.79 3.73
CA GLU A 285 -1.51 3.25 2.45
C GLU A 285 0.01 3.09 2.41
N CYS A 286 0.70 3.91 3.20
CA CYS A 286 2.14 3.84 3.42
C CYS A 286 2.46 4.20 4.85
N SER A 287 3.50 3.57 5.38
CA SER A 287 4.13 4.08 6.58
C SER A 287 5.60 3.65 6.68
N ASP A 288 6.36 4.51 7.35
CA ASP A 288 7.60 4.16 8.03
C ASP A 288 7.54 4.70 9.47
N GLU A 289 8.65 4.73 10.21
CA GLU A 289 8.70 5.23 11.59
C GLU A 289 8.25 6.70 11.72
N ASN A 290 8.49 7.49 10.68
CA ASN A 290 8.45 8.94 10.65
C ASN A 290 7.48 9.53 9.62
N ASN A 291 6.95 8.74 8.69
CA ASN A 291 6.03 9.18 7.65
C ASN A 291 4.83 8.25 7.54
N ILE A 292 3.64 8.82 7.34
CA ILE A 292 2.39 8.05 7.13
C ILE A 292 1.60 8.69 6.00
N LEU A 293 1.11 7.88 5.07
CA LEU A 293 0.12 8.28 4.07
C LEU A 293 -1.27 7.82 4.52
N PHE A 294 -2.09 8.78 4.92
CA PHE A 294 -3.49 8.53 5.17
C PHE A 294 -4.31 8.69 3.91
N ARG A 295 -5.31 7.83 3.76
CA ARG A 295 -6.30 7.88 2.69
C ARG A 295 -7.71 7.84 3.25
N SER A 296 -8.61 8.61 2.66
CA SER A 296 -10.05 8.58 2.93
C SER A 296 -10.83 8.77 1.64
N VAL A 297 -12.05 8.23 1.55
CA VAL A 297 -12.93 8.39 0.37
C VAL A 297 -14.17 9.18 0.77
N ASP A 298 -14.41 10.30 0.09
CA ASP A 298 -15.58 11.13 0.39
C ASP A 298 -16.89 10.53 -0.17
N THR A 299 -18.03 11.14 0.17
CA THR A 299 -19.33 10.61 -0.27
C THR A 299 -19.61 10.81 -1.77
N GLN A 300 -18.73 11.49 -2.49
CA GLN A 300 -18.78 11.67 -3.95
C GLN A 300 -17.87 10.65 -4.67
N GLY A 301 -17.19 9.77 -3.92
CA GLY A 301 -16.29 8.78 -4.48
C GLY A 301 -14.94 9.37 -4.91
N THR A 302 -14.46 10.43 -4.26
CA THR A 302 -13.08 10.91 -4.44
C THR A 302 -12.21 10.37 -3.30
N ALA A 303 -11.11 9.68 -3.63
CA ALA A 303 -10.07 9.37 -2.64
C ALA A 303 -9.19 10.59 -2.40
N TRP A 304 -8.90 10.87 -1.14
CA TRP A 304 -8.07 11.97 -0.67
C TRP A 304 -6.90 11.40 0.11
N TYR A 305 -5.71 11.91 -0.14
CA TYR A 305 -4.46 11.41 0.40
C TYR A 305 -3.70 12.54 1.11
N VAL A 306 -3.18 12.25 2.29
CA VAL A 306 -2.40 13.20 3.09
C VAL A 306 -1.18 12.49 3.65
N TRP A 307 0.01 13.00 3.33
CA TRP A 307 1.24 12.61 3.97
C TRP A 307 1.46 13.42 5.24
N LEU A 308 1.64 12.70 6.35
CA LEU A 308 2.09 13.26 7.60
C LEU A 308 3.54 12.86 7.89
N THR A 309 4.22 13.70 8.66
CA THR A 309 5.53 13.39 9.25
C THR A 309 5.55 13.69 10.74
N SER A 310 6.28 12.89 11.51
CA SER A 310 6.58 13.16 12.92
C SER A 310 7.85 13.99 13.12
N GLN A 311 8.59 14.23 12.04
CA GLN A 311 9.81 15.03 12.05
C GLN A 311 9.48 16.52 11.88
N GLU A 312 10.48 17.37 12.08
CA GLU A 312 10.36 18.79 11.73
C GLU A 312 10.12 18.94 10.22
N VAL A 313 9.05 19.64 9.86
CA VAL A 313 8.73 19.91 8.46
C VAL A 313 9.80 20.86 7.92
N SER A 314 10.51 20.41 6.89
CA SER A 314 11.49 21.22 6.19
C SER A 314 10.90 22.54 5.70
N SER A 315 11.69 23.62 5.75
CA SER A 315 11.36 24.90 5.11
C SER A 315 11.77 24.96 3.63
N VAL A 316 12.48 23.94 3.14
CA VAL A 316 12.98 23.81 1.76
C VAL A 316 12.10 22.82 0.99
N ALA A 317 11.64 23.23 -0.19
CA ALA A 317 10.79 22.42 -1.06
C ALA A 317 11.57 21.26 -1.70
N SER A 318 10.90 20.14 -2.00
CA SER A 318 11.48 18.90 -2.55
C SER A 318 12.49 19.14 -3.68
N LYS A 319 12.19 20.04 -4.61
CA LYS A 319 13.07 20.40 -5.74
C LYS A 319 14.48 20.83 -5.29
N ASP A 320 14.54 21.55 -4.19
CA ASP A 320 15.75 22.20 -3.67
C ASP A 320 16.39 21.41 -2.53
N ARG A 321 15.83 20.26 -2.14
CA ARG A 321 16.36 19.41 -1.07
C ARG A 321 17.53 18.53 -1.53
N TYR A 322 17.42 17.97 -2.73
CA TYR A 322 18.45 17.09 -3.28
C TYR A 322 19.59 17.91 -3.90
N THR A 323 20.57 18.26 -3.08
CA THR A 323 21.70 19.13 -3.47
C THR A 323 23.03 18.40 -3.48
N LYS A 324 23.13 17.24 -2.82
CA LYS A 324 24.35 16.46 -2.76
C LYS A 324 24.51 15.63 -4.02
N LEU A 325 25.46 16.00 -4.88
CA LEU A 325 25.83 15.21 -6.05
C LEU A 325 26.40 13.85 -5.61
N ILE A 326 25.72 12.76 -5.97
CA ILE A 326 26.15 11.39 -5.63
C ILE A 326 26.77 10.66 -6.82
N TRP A 327 26.41 11.07 -8.04
CA TRP A 327 26.91 10.47 -9.27
C TRP A 327 26.77 11.47 -10.41
N SER A 328 27.75 11.50 -11.31
CA SER A 328 27.62 12.22 -12.57
C SER A 328 28.47 11.65 -13.69
N ASP A 329 28.10 12.01 -14.92
CA ASP A 329 29.01 12.04 -16.05
C ASP A 329 28.91 13.39 -16.77
N GLU A 330 30.04 14.10 -16.81
CA GLU A 330 30.18 15.43 -17.45
C GLU A 330 30.74 15.32 -18.87
N PHE A 331 30.97 14.09 -19.36
CA PHE A 331 31.41 13.80 -20.73
C PHE A 331 32.67 14.58 -21.19
N ASN A 332 33.54 14.95 -20.24
CA ASN A 332 34.80 15.67 -20.46
C ASN A 332 35.95 14.72 -20.88
N TYR A 333 35.70 13.89 -21.88
CA TYR A 333 36.68 12.96 -22.48
C TYR A 333 36.42 12.79 -23.98
N THR A 334 37.15 11.90 -24.66
CA THR A 334 36.91 11.62 -26.08
C THR A 334 37.02 10.12 -26.34
N GLY A 335 36.05 9.56 -27.06
CA GLY A 335 36.02 8.15 -27.41
C GLY A 335 34.73 7.45 -26.96
N LYS A 336 34.84 6.19 -26.54
CA LYS A 336 33.71 5.41 -26.00
C LYS A 336 33.29 5.95 -24.62
N LEU A 337 32.05 5.67 -24.20
CA LEU A 337 31.58 5.98 -22.85
C LEU A 337 32.42 5.23 -21.80
N ASP A 338 32.59 5.84 -20.62
CA ASP A 338 33.26 5.20 -19.49
C ASP A 338 32.53 3.92 -19.07
N SER A 339 33.18 2.76 -19.23
CA SER A 339 32.62 1.44 -18.90
C SER A 339 32.37 1.21 -17.41
N ASN A 340 32.89 2.07 -16.54
CA ASN A 340 32.57 2.08 -15.12
C ASN A 340 31.22 2.75 -14.83
N LYS A 341 30.72 3.56 -15.77
CA LYS A 341 29.46 4.32 -15.64
C LYS A 341 28.36 3.79 -16.54
N TRP A 342 28.71 3.35 -17.74
CA TRP A 342 27.76 3.02 -18.80
C TRP A 342 27.95 1.61 -19.34
N GLN A 343 26.83 1.00 -19.71
CA GLN A 343 26.77 -0.23 -20.50
C GLN A 343 26.04 0.04 -21.81
N TYR A 344 26.54 -0.52 -22.91
CA TYR A 344 25.85 -0.53 -24.19
C TYR A 344 24.87 -1.70 -24.27
N GLU A 345 23.64 -1.45 -24.68
CA GLU A 345 22.70 -2.51 -25.06
C GLU A 345 22.76 -2.76 -26.56
N VAL A 346 23.56 -3.75 -26.97
CA VAL A 346 23.74 -4.13 -28.38
C VAL A 346 22.70 -5.17 -28.78
N ARG A 347 21.74 -4.79 -29.62
CA ARG A 347 20.63 -5.66 -30.07
C ARG A 347 20.17 -5.30 -31.48
N ASN A 348 19.66 -6.31 -32.20
CA ASN A 348 19.12 -6.13 -33.55
C ASN A 348 17.58 -6.08 -33.58
N GLN A 349 16.91 -6.27 -32.45
CA GLN A 349 15.45 -6.22 -32.35
C GLN A 349 15.08 -5.52 -31.04
N TRP A 350 14.08 -4.65 -31.14
CA TRP A 350 13.51 -3.88 -30.06
C TRP A 350 11.99 -4.00 -30.10
N TYR A 351 11.33 -3.50 -29.06
CA TYR A 351 9.88 -3.51 -28.94
C TYR A 351 9.26 -2.39 -29.80
N ASN A 352 7.96 -2.11 -29.64
CA ASN A 352 7.30 -0.91 -30.18
C ASN A 352 7.48 -0.67 -31.70
N ASN A 353 7.62 -1.75 -32.48
CA ASN A 353 7.83 -1.73 -33.93
C ASN A 353 9.07 -0.94 -34.42
N GLU A 354 10.04 -0.75 -33.54
CA GLU A 354 11.27 0.00 -33.76
C GLU A 354 12.15 -0.57 -34.90
N LYS A 355 12.78 0.33 -35.66
CA LYS A 355 13.46 0.03 -36.94
C LYS A 355 14.98 0.01 -36.85
N GLN A 356 15.57 0.38 -35.71
CA GLN A 356 17.02 0.39 -35.52
C GLN A 356 17.57 -0.94 -34.96
N ALA A 357 18.83 -1.21 -35.26
CA ALA A 357 19.71 -2.00 -34.41
C ALA A 357 20.54 -1.05 -33.51
N THR A 358 20.80 -1.41 -32.27
CA THR A 358 21.68 -0.65 -31.39
C THR A 358 23.07 -1.26 -31.35
N THR A 359 24.11 -0.43 -31.40
CA THR A 359 25.52 -0.88 -31.42
C THR A 359 26.38 -0.13 -30.41
N ASP A 360 27.61 -0.61 -30.18
CA ASP A 360 28.63 0.03 -29.34
C ASP A 360 29.72 0.74 -30.17
N ARG A 361 29.45 0.99 -31.47
CA ARG A 361 30.39 1.65 -32.38
C ARG A 361 30.39 3.16 -32.14
N LEU A 362 31.55 3.77 -32.37
CA LEU A 362 31.74 5.23 -32.26
C LEU A 362 30.86 6.02 -33.25
N ASP A 363 30.42 5.38 -34.34
CA ASP A 363 29.44 5.95 -35.28
C ASP A 363 28.06 6.17 -34.67
N ASN A 364 27.70 5.42 -33.62
CA ASN A 364 26.39 5.49 -32.98
C ASN A 364 26.43 6.09 -31.58
N ALA A 365 27.53 5.91 -30.84
CA ALA A 365 27.70 6.52 -29.53
C ALA A 365 29.18 6.83 -29.25
N LYS A 366 29.48 8.12 -29.11
CA LYS A 366 30.81 8.62 -28.74
C LYS A 366 30.71 9.87 -27.87
N VAL A 367 31.72 10.08 -27.07
CA VAL A 367 31.95 11.34 -26.37
C VAL A 367 32.96 12.15 -27.17
N GLU A 368 32.62 13.41 -27.45
CA GLU A 368 33.43 14.33 -28.25
C GLU A 368 32.99 15.78 -27.97
N ASN A 369 33.95 16.69 -27.80
CA ASN A 369 33.71 18.11 -27.55
C ASN A 369 32.85 18.38 -26.28
N GLY A 370 33.07 17.61 -25.22
CA GLY A 370 32.40 17.79 -23.93
C GLY A 370 30.98 17.27 -23.87
N VAL A 371 30.49 16.56 -24.90
CA VAL A 371 29.14 15.99 -24.92
C VAL A 371 29.16 14.52 -25.35
N LEU A 372 28.24 13.73 -24.81
CA LEU A 372 27.85 12.45 -25.38
C LEU A 372 26.98 12.68 -26.61
N LYS A 373 27.32 12.03 -27.72
CA LYS A 373 26.55 12.01 -28.96
C LYS A 373 25.96 10.63 -29.16
N ILE A 374 24.64 10.52 -29.22
CA ILE A 374 23.93 9.32 -29.66
C ILE A 374 23.37 9.59 -31.05
N THR A 375 23.93 8.93 -32.06
CA THR A 375 23.64 9.16 -33.47
C THR A 375 22.86 7.99 -34.06
N ALA A 376 21.62 8.28 -34.48
CA ALA A 376 20.86 7.38 -35.33
C ALA A 376 21.26 7.58 -36.79
N LYS A 377 21.47 6.49 -37.53
CA LYS A 377 22.06 6.52 -38.89
C LYS A 377 21.36 5.50 -39.78
N LYS A 378 21.09 5.88 -41.04
CA LYS A 378 20.60 4.97 -42.08
C LYS A 378 21.76 4.16 -42.60
N GLU A 379 21.78 2.88 -42.26
CA GLU A 379 22.74 1.91 -42.75
C GLU A 379 22.23 0.49 -42.50
N SER A 380 22.56 -0.42 -43.41
CA SER A 380 22.21 -1.83 -43.23
C SER A 380 23.12 -2.47 -42.19
N TYR A 381 22.54 -2.96 -41.10
CA TYR A 381 23.26 -3.63 -40.02
C TYR A 381 22.35 -4.59 -39.28
N GLY A 382 22.82 -5.83 -39.04
CA GLY A 382 22.08 -6.79 -38.21
C GLY A 382 20.66 -7.12 -38.70
N GLY A 383 20.37 -6.96 -40.00
CA GLY A 383 19.03 -7.15 -40.57
C GLY A 383 18.08 -5.96 -40.38
N LYS A 384 18.59 -4.81 -39.93
CA LYS A 384 17.88 -3.53 -39.83
C LYS A 384 18.43 -2.53 -40.85
N GLU A 385 17.64 -1.51 -41.16
CA GLU A 385 17.99 -0.42 -42.10
C GLU A 385 18.56 0.82 -41.40
N TYR A 386 18.54 0.82 -40.07
CA TYR A 386 19.02 1.92 -39.25
C TYR A 386 19.86 1.36 -38.10
N THR A 387 20.86 2.14 -37.69
CA THR A 387 21.62 1.90 -36.46
C THR A 387 21.49 3.08 -35.52
N SER A 388 21.61 2.80 -34.22
CA SER A 388 21.63 3.82 -33.16
C SER A 388 22.39 3.25 -31.95
N ALA A 389 22.30 3.91 -30.80
CA ALA A 389 22.78 3.38 -29.53
C ALA A 389 21.72 3.49 -28.44
N ARG A 390 21.82 2.57 -27.48
CA ARG A 390 21.11 2.60 -26.21
C ARG A 390 22.12 2.29 -25.12
N VAL A 391 22.29 3.23 -24.20
CA VAL A 391 23.25 3.14 -23.10
C VAL A 391 22.51 3.24 -21.78
N ARG A 392 23.00 2.54 -20.77
CA ARG A 392 22.36 2.47 -19.46
C ARG A 392 23.35 2.43 -18.31
N THR A 393 22.92 2.88 -17.13
CA THR A 393 23.70 2.78 -15.88
C THR A 393 23.44 1.49 -15.11
N TYR A 394 22.68 0.53 -15.66
CA TYR A 394 22.33 -0.72 -14.97
C TYR A 394 23.53 -1.42 -14.34
N THR A 395 23.46 -1.76 -13.04
CA THR A 395 24.56 -2.33 -12.22
C THR A 395 25.79 -1.44 -12.02
N LYS A 396 25.76 -0.21 -12.54
CA LYS A 396 26.81 0.83 -12.39
C LYS A 396 26.34 1.97 -11.49
N LEU A 397 25.07 2.33 -11.61
CA LEU A 397 24.31 3.20 -10.72
C LEU A 397 22.88 2.69 -10.69
N ASP A 398 22.48 2.20 -9.52
CA ASP A 398 21.10 1.86 -9.17
C ASP A 398 20.77 2.63 -7.88
N PHE A 399 19.68 3.40 -7.88
CA PHE A 399 19.35 4.28 -6.76
C PHE A 399 17.83 4.41 -6.57
N THR A 400 17.41 4.70 -5.34
CA THR A 400 16.02 5.04 -5.01
C THR A 400 15.96 6.48 -4.50
N TYR A 401 15.01 7.25 -5.04
CA TYR A 401 14.78 8.66 -4.73
C TYR A 401 15.99 9.57 -5.03
N GLY A 402 15.70 10.86 -5.21
CA GLY A 402 16.69 11.87 -5.52
C GLY A 402 16.23 12.78 -6.65
N ARG A 403 17.14 13.62 -7.13
CA ARG A 403 16.96 14.42 -8.34
C ARG A 403 17.88 13.91 -9.44
N VAL A 404 17.33 13.72 -10.62
CA VAL A 404 18.11 13.46 -11.84
C VAL A 404 18.02 14.69 -12.71
N ASP A 405 19.17 15.23 -13.14
CA ASP A 405 19.26 16.31 -14.12
C ASP A 405 20.00 15.80 -15.35
N ILE A 406 19.39 15.89 -16.52
CA ILE A 406 20.00 15.53 -17.81
C ILE A 406 19.94 16.74 -18.73
N ARG A 407 21.09 17.33 -19.03
CA ARG A 407 21.16 18.45 -19.97
C ARG A 407 21.38 17.94 -21.38
N ALA A 408 20.40 18.09 -22.25
CA ALA A 408 20.41 17.50 -23.59
C ALA A 408 19.77 18.39 -24.65
N LYS A 409 20.13 18.11 -25.91
CA LYS A 409 19.55 18.67 -27.14
C LYS A 409 19.11 17.52 -28.04
N MET A 410 17.87 17.57 -28.51
CA MET A 410 17.21 16.48 -29.23
C MET A 410 17.52 16.49 -30.74
N PRO A 411 17.48 15.32 -31.41
CA PRO A 411 17.44 15.26 -32.87
C PRO A 411 16.18 15.95 -33.43
N SER A 412 16.27 16.44 -34.67
CA SER A 412 15.23 17.24 -35.34
C SER A 412 14.48 16.51 -36.46
N LYS A 413 15.04 15.41 -36.98
CA LYS A 413 14.51 14.75 -38.18
C LYS A 413 13.34 13.83 -37.86
N GLY A 414 12.35 13.85 -38.75
CA GLY A 414 11.18 12.96 -38.70
C GLY A 414 11.56 11.48 -38.63
N GLY A 415 10.90 10.76 -37.73
CA GLY A 415 11.16 9.35 -37.44
C GLY A 415 12.10 9.08 -36.27
N THR A 416 12.76 10.10 -35.72
CA THR A 416 13.56 9.94 -34.50
C THR A 416 12.67 9.93 -33.26
N TRP A 417 13.01 9.08 -32.30
CA TRP A 417 12.38 8.99 -30.98
C TRP A 417 13.47 8.94 -29.90
N PRO A 418 14.05 10.09 -29.53
CA PRO A 418 14.93 10.20 -28.37
C PRO A 418 14.17 9.99 -27.05
N ALA A 419 14.81 9.29 -26.11
CA ALA A 419 14.28 9.07 -24.78
C ALA A 419 15.38 9.22 -23.71
N LEU A 420 15.02 9.89 -22.62
CA LEU A 420 15.78 10.02 -21.37
C LEU A 420 14.88 9.43 -20.26
N TRP A 421 15.24 8.26 -19.73
CA TRP A 421 14.29 7.51 -18.92
C TRP A 421 14.98 6.59 -17.93
N MET A 422 14.18 5.96 -17.07
CA MET A 422 14.63 5.07 -16.03
C MET A 422 13.76 3.82 -15.97
N LEU A 423 14.36 2.68 -15.58
CA LEU A 423 13.66 1.42 -15.39
C LEU A 423 14.00 0.81 -14.04
N GLY A 424 13.04 0.11 -13.42
CA GLY A 424 13.28 -0.65 -12.20
C GLY A 424 14.44 -1.64 -12.36
N SER A 425 15.39 -1.60 -11.44
CA SER A 425 16.61 -2.43 -11.49
C SER A 425 16.32 -3.92 -11.28
N ASN A 426 15.14 -4.24 -10.77
CA ASN A 426 14.62 -5.59 -10.60
C ASN A 426 13.96 -6.15 -11.88
N TYR A 427 14.03 -5.46 -13.03
CA TYR A 427 13.38 -5.87 -14.29
C TYR A 427 13.73 -7.29 -14.76
N SER A 428 14.87 -7.84 -14.34
CA SER A 428 15.27 -9.21 -14.68
C SER A 428 14.46 -10.28 -13.95
N SER A 429 13.77 -9.91 -12.87
CA SER A 429 12.96 -10.78 -12.02
C SER A 429 11.49 -10.33 -11.91
N VAL A 430 11.20 -9.08 -12.23
CA VAL A 430 9.87 -8.48 -12.22
C VAL A 430 9.64 -7.92 -13.62
N ASP A 431 8.76 -8.54 -14.40
CA ASP A 431 8.52 -8.13 -15.78
C ASP A 431 7.93 -6.73 -15.87
N TRP A 432 8.16 -6.05 -16.99
CA TRP A 432 7.46 -4.81 -17.31
C TRP A 432 5.95 -5.08 -17.53
N PRO A 433 5.04 -4.20 -17.07
CA PRO A 433 5.29 -2.89 -16.43
C PRO A 433 5.46 -2.95 -14.90
N ALA A 434 5.46 -4.14 -14.29
CA ALA A 434 5.49 -4.28 -12.84
C ALA A 434 6.80 -3.80 -12.21
N CYS A 435 7.93 -3.79 -12.95
CA CYS A 435 9.19 -3.19 -12.47
C CYS A 435 9.17 -1.66 -12.42
N GLY A 436 8.20 -1.00 -13.09
CA GLY A 436 8.11 0.44 -13.21
C GLY A 436 9.07 1.05 -14.24
N GLU A 437 8.60 2.10 -14.90
CA GLU A 437 9.32 2.91 -15.88
C GLU A 437 9.02 4.39 -15.63
N VAL A 438 10.04 5.24 -15.74
CA VAL A 438 9.95 6.69 -15.55
C VAL A 438 10.61 7.37 -16.73
N ASP A 439 9.81 7.91 -17.64
CA ASP A 439 10.25 8.65 -18.80
C ASP A 439 10.37 10.13 -18.42
N ILE A 440 11.61 10.57 -18.15
CA ILE A 440 11.91 11.97 -17.84
C ILE A 440 11.68 12.83 -19.08
N LEU A 441 12.03 12.31 -20.24
CA LEU A 441 11.69 12.87 -21.54
C LEU A 441 11.48 11.77 -22.57
N GLU A 442 10.36 11.86 -23.27
CA GLU A 442 10.20 11.36 -24.63
C GLU A 442 9.92 12.52 -25.58
N HIS A 443 10.52 12.43 -26.77
CA HIS A 443 10.31 13.38 -27.85
C HIS A 443 10.23 12.66 -29.20
N THR A 444 9.58 13.28 -30.18
CA THR A 444 9.50 12.73 -31.54
C THR A 444 9.89 13.79 -32.56
N GLY A 445 10.80 13.48 -33.48
CA GLY A 445 11.23 14.45 -34.50
C GLY A 445 10.11 14.84 -35.48
N ASN A 446 9.02 14.07 -35.53
CA ASN A 446 7.80 14.43 -36.27
C ASN A 446 6.93 15.48 -35.53
N ASN A 447 7.25 15.80 -34.27
CA ASN A 447 6.60 16.83 -33.48
C ASN A 447 7.61 17.56 -32.59
N ALA A 448 8.38 18.46 -33.20
CA ALA A 448 9.51 19.17 -32.60
C ALA A 448 9.20 20.00 -31.34
N ASN A 449 7.93 20.32 -31.07
CA ASN A 449 7.54 21.16 -29.92
C ASN A 449 6.95 20.35 -28.76
N ARG A 450 6.92 19.01 -28.86
CA ARG A 450 6.24 18.16 -27.88
C ARG A 450 7.27 17.51 -26.95
N VAL A 451 7.29 17.96 -25.70
CA VAL A 451 8.03 17.30 -24.62
C VAL A 451 7.04 16.51 -23.77
N GLN A 452 7.30 15.22 -23.59
CA GLN A 452 6.44 14.30 -22.87
C GLN A 452 7.20 13.72 -21.68
N ALA A 453 6.57 13.70 -20.50
CA ALA A 453 6.95 12.81 -19.41
C ALA A 453 5.84 11.78 -19.22
N THR A 454 6.25 10.56 -18.91
CA THR A 454 5.34 9.46 -18.67
C THR A 454 5.88 8.57 -17.56
N VAL A 455 4.98 7.98 -16.77
CA VAL A 455 5.35 6.82 -15.97
C VAL A 455 4.53 5.61 -16.39
N HIS A 456 5.17 4.44 -16.38
CA HIS A 456 4.50 3.17 -16.63
C HIS A 456 4.57 2.22 -15.43
N PHE A 457 3.43 1.64 -15.08
CA PHE A 457 3.25 0.65 -14.02
C PHE A 457 1.97 -0.17 -14.27
N PRO A 458 1.66 -1.25 -13.51
CA PRO A 458 0.59 -2.20 -13.85
C PRO A 458 -0.79 -1.60 -14.18
N ASP A 459 -1.18 -0.51 -13.53
CA ASP A 459 -2.48 0.13 -13.79
C ASP A 459 -2.43 1.19 -14.93
N ARG A 460 -1.23 1.67 -15.27
CA ARG A 460 -0.97 2.76 -16.21
C ARG A 460 0.23 2.40 -17.08
N TYR A 461 0.02 1.71 -18.20
CA TYR A 461 1.13 1.29 -19.08
C TYR A 461 0.75 1.37 -20.57
N ALA A 462 1.75 1.23 -21.44
CA ALA A 462 1.61 1.39 -22.88
C ALA A 462 0.89 2.73 -23.21
N GLY A 463 -0.10 2.72 -24.11
CA GLY A 463 -0.86 3.93 -24.46
C GLY A 463 -1.68 4.55 -23.33
N ASN A 464 -1.76 3.94 -22.15
CA ASN A 464 -2.44 4.45 -20.95
C ASN A 464 -1.45 4.80 -19.81
N GLY A 465 -0.16 5.05 -20.14
CA GLY A 465 0.79 5.60 -19.17
C GLY A 465 0.31 6.93 -18.59
N ASP A 466 0.65 7.21 -17.34
CA ASP A 466 0.33 8.50 -16.72
C ASP A 466 1.26 9.57 -17.32
N THR A 467 0.68 10.35 -18.23
CA THR A 467 1.42 11.15 -19.21
C THR A 467 1.02 12.61 -19.13
N ALA A 468 2.01 13.49 -19.14
CA ALA A 468 1.83 14.90 -19.37
C ALA A 468 2.69 15.38 -20.54
N ILE A 469 2.16 16.37 -21.25
CA ILE A 469 2.80 16.99 -22.41
C ILE A 469 2.88 18.49 -22.17
N THR A 470 4.05 19.07 -22.38
CA THR A 470 4.20 20.52 -22.53
C THR A 470 4.61 20.85 -23.96
N ASN A 471 4.07 21.97 -24.47
CA ASN A 471 4.43 22.55 -25.77
C ASN A 471 5.10 23.92 -25.63
N ASP A 472 5.58 24.24 -24.43
CA ASP A 472 6.18 25.54 -24.11
C ASP A 472 7.59 25.71 -24.69
N TYR A 473 8.21 24.63 -25.17
CA TYR A 473 9.59 24.59 -25.66
C TYR A 473 9.60 24.20 -27.15
N ASN A 474 9.99 25.13 -28.01
CA ASN A 474 10.01 24.96 -29.47
C ASN A 474 11.42 24.91 -30.07
N ASP A 475 12.43 24.87 -29.21
CA ASP A 475 13.85 24.94 -29.51
C ASP A 475 14.64 23.76 -28.92
N VAL A 476 13.96 22.71 -28.45
CA VAL A 476 14.59 21.49 -27.88
C VAL A 476 15.53 20.77 -28.85
N THR A 477 15.41 21.06 -30.16
CA THR A 477 16.26 20.50 -31.22
C THR A 477 17.45 21.38 -31.59
N THR A 478 17.46 22.64 -31.16
CA THR A 478 18.49 23.63 -31.48
C THR A 478 19.27 24.08 -30.23
N ASN A 479 18.66 24.03 -29.06
CA ASN A 479 19.22 24.43 -27.77
C ASN A 479 19.27 23.25 -26.79
N PHE A 480 20.19 23.35 -25.83
CA PHE A 480 20.22 22.44 -24.70
C PHE A 480 19.24 22.90 -23.62
N HIS A 481 18.42 21.98 -23.14
CA HIS A 481 17.57 22.16 -21.95
C HIS A 481 17.97 21.16 -20.87
N VAL A 482 17.61 21.45 -19.62
CA VAL A 482 17.75 20.51 -18.51
C VAL A 482 16.44 19.76 -18.32
N TYR A 483 16.45 18.45 -18.48
CA TYR A 483 15.30 17.61 -18.19
C TYR A 483 15.51 16.94 -16.84
N SER A 484 14.59 17.17 -15.92
CA SER A 484 14.75 16.71 -14.55
C SER A 484 13.55 15.96 -14.02
N VAL A 485 13.82 14.99 -13.15
CA VAL A 485 12.82 14.41 -12.25
C VAL A 485 13.28 14.55 -10.81
N VAL A 486 12.41 15.09 -9.96
CA VAL A 486 12.56 15.09 -8.50
C VAL A 486 11.69 13.94 -7.99
N TRP A 487 12.32 12.86 -7.59
CA TRP A 487 11.66 11.63 -7.16
C TRP A 487 11.79 11.47 -5.64
N THR A 488 10.64 11.42 -4.99
CA THR A 488 10.50 11.35 -3.53
C THR A 488 9.56 10.19 -3.17
N PRO A 489 9.50 9.79 -1.88
CA PRO A 489 8.46 8.86 -1.44
C PRO A 489 7.04 9.36 -1.69
N GLN A 490 6.83 10.69 -1.80
CA GLN A 490 5.52 11.32 -1.95
C GLN A 490 5.10 11.53 -3.41
N ALA A 491 6.04 11.83 -4.30
CA ALA A 491 5.76 12.12 -5.70
C ALA A 491 7.00 12.04 -6.62
N LEU A 492 6.73 11.94 -7.92
CA LEU A 492 7.67 12.23 -9.01
C LEU A 492 7.26 13.55 -9.67
N THR A 493 8.09 14.58 -9.58
CA THR A 493 7.84 15.87 -10.25
C THR A 493 8.81 16.05 -11.42
N PHE A 494 8.26 16.32 -12.60
CA PHE A 494 9.02 16.45 -13.85
C PHE A 494 9.16 17.91 -14.26
N TYR A 495 10.37 18.26 -14.70
CA TYR A 495 10.75 19.60 -15.08
C TYR A 495 11.40 19.61 -16.45
N VAL A 496 11.13 20.69 -17.18
CA VAL A 496 12.04 21.16 -18.23
C VAL A 496 12.59 22.50 -17.73
N ASP A 497 13.91 22.60 -17.76
CA ASP A 497 14.71 23.61 -17.08
C ASP A 497 14.33 23.70 -15.60
N ASP A 498 13.61 24.75 -15.21
CA ASP A 498 13.20 24.96 -13.82
C ASP A 498 11.68 24.92 -13.62
N LYS A 499 10.92 24.65 -14.69
CA LYS A 499 9.45 24.72 -14.69
C LYS A 499 8.84 23.32 -14.56
N PRO A 500 8.10 23.02 -13.47
CA PRO A 500 7.37 21.77 -13.36
C PRO A 500 6.22 21.76 -14.37
N TYR A 501 5.97 20.60 -14.97
CA TYR A 501 4.82 20.41 -15.87
C TYR A 501 4.08 19.09 -15.64
N HIS A 502 4.61 18.20 -14.79
CA HIS A 502 3.95 16.96 -14.38
C HIS A 502 4.28 16.63 -12.93
N VAL A 503 3.29 16.15 -12.20
CA VAL A 503 3.45 15.58 -10.86
C VAL A 503 2.70 14.27 -10.85
N VAL A 504 3.35 13.20 -10.43
CA VAL A 504 2.71 11.89 -10.21
C VAL A 504 2.78 11.58 -8.73
N GLY A 505 1.62 11.42 -8.09
CA GLY A 505 1.54 11.00 -6.69
C GLY A 505 2.12 9.60 -6.48
N ASN A 506 2.99 9.45 -5.48
CA ASN A 506 3.63 8.18 -5.14
C ASN A 506 3.01 7.54 -3.89
N SER A 507 3.05 6.21 -3.85
CA SER A 507 2.66 5.42 -2.68
C SER A 507 3.35 4.05 -2.74
N CYS A 508 3.14 3.23 -1.72
CA CYS A 508 3.76 1.94 -1.52
C CYS A 508 3.11 0.85 -2.39
N SER A 509 1.97 1.17 -3.02
CA SER A 509 1.29 0.26 -3.95
C SER A 509 1.81 0.34 -5.38
N ILE A 510 2.68 1.32 -5.70
CA ILE A 510 3.24 1.49 -7.05
C ILE A 510 4.77 1.32 -7.04
N PRO A 511 5.41 0.94 -8.18
CA PRO A 511 6.78 0.42 -8.17
C PRO A 511 7.87 1.49 -8.04
N PHE A 512 7.52 2.76 -7.80
CA PHE A 512 8.48 3.87 -7.67
C PHE A 512 9.08 3.99 -6.27
N ASN A 513 9.41 2.84 -5.67
CA ASN A 513 10.01 2.70 -4.34
C ASN A 513 11.18 1.69 -4.33
N TRP A 514 11.60 1.21 -5.50
CA TRP A 514 12.75 0.33 -5.68
C TRP A 514 13.90 1.08 -6.33
N ASN A 515 15.06 0.43 -6.45
CA ASN A 515 16.17 1.04 -7.18
C ASN A 515 15.85 1.13 -8.67
N PHE A 516 16.15 2.25 -9.30
CA PHE A 516 16.08 2.46 -10.75
C PHE A 516 17.47 2.78 -11.31
N TYR A 517 17.63 2.53 -12.61
CA TYR A 517 18.82 2.92 -13.38
C TYR A 517 18.41 3.77 -14.59
N ILE A 518 19.35 4.58 -15.10
CA ILE A 518 19.10 5.53 -16.21
C ILE A 518 19.38 4.86 -17.55
N ILE A 519 18.60 5.23 -18.57
CA ILE A 519 18.70 4.79 -19.97
C ILE A 519 18.63 6.01 -20.89
N LEU A 520 19.54 6.07 -21.86
CA LEU A 520 19.57 7.08 -22.91
C LEU A 520 19.59 6.38 -24.28
N ASN A 521 18.68 6.76 -25.18
CA ASN A 521 18.67 6.22 -26.55
C ASN A 521 17.99 7.15 -27.56
N VAL A 522 18.20 6.83 -28.84
CA VAL A 522 17.41 7.35 -29.95
C VAL A 522 16.86 6.15 -30.73
N ALA A 523 15.56 5.88 -30.60
CA ALA A 523 14.87 4.89 -31.42
C ALA A 523 14.51 5.48 -32.80
N MET A 524 14.24 4.60 -33.78
CA MET A 524 13.88 4.97 -35.15
C MET A 524 12.53 4.36 -35.55
N GLY A 525 11.62 5.22 -36.00
CA GLY A 525 10.26 4.86 -36.35
C GLY A 525 9.50 4.33 -35.14
N GLY A 526 8.87 3.16 -35.28
CA GLY A 526 8.06 2.58 -34.22
C GLY A 526 6.76 3.35 -33.97
N ASP A 527 6.08 2.95 -32.91
CA ASP A 527 4.71 3.42 -32.63
C ASP A 527 4.66 4.92 -32.29
N MET A 528 5.72 5.48 -31.67
CA MET A 528 5.81 6.91 -31.37
C MET A 528 6.67 7.71 -32.35
N GLY A 529 7.85 7.20 -32.74
CA GLY A 529 8.71 7.91 -33.70
C GLY A 529 8.06 8.06 -35.08
N GLY A 530 7.20 7.12 -35.47
CA GLY A 530 6.32 7.23 -36.63
C GLY A 530 7.06 7.15 -37.98
N THR A 531 6.58 7.91 -38.96
CA THR A 531 7.16 7.91 -40.32
C THR A 531 8.59 8.46 -40.30
N ILE A 532 9.53 7.67 -40.82
CA ILE A 532 10.92 8.10 -41.01
C ILE A 532 11.02 8.95 -42.28
N ALA A 533 11.65 10.12 -42.18
CA ALA A 533 11.84 11.01 -43.31
C ALA A 533 12.56 10.28 -44.48
N SER A 534 12.08 10.46 -45.71
CA SER A 534 12.59 9.72 -46.87
C SER A 534 14.06 10.03 -47.18
N ASP A 535 14.51 11.22 -46.82
CA ASP A 535 15.87 11.74 -46.95
C ASP A 535 16.70 11.56 -45.65
N PHE A 536 16.21 10.80 -44.67
CA PHE A 536 16.95 10.53 -43.45
C PHE A 536 18.29 9.84 -43.75
N ASN A 537 19.39 10.48 -43.34
CA ASN A 537 20.74 9.93 -43.41
C ASN A 537 21.28 9.65 -42.00
N PHE A 538 21.33 10.67 -41.15
CA PHE A 538 21.63 10.55 -39.73
C PHE A 538 21.04 11.74 -38.97
N ASP A 539 20.87 11.58 -37.65
CA ASP A 539 20.60 12.66 -36.71
C ASP A 539 21.12 12.31 -35.31
N THR A 540 21.35 13.30 -34.46
CA THR A 540 22.07 13.12 -33.19
C THR A 540 21.36 13.77 -32.01
N MET A 541 21.22 13.00 -30.93
CA MET A 541 20.97 13.54 -29.59
C MET A 541 22.32 13.88 -28.94
N GLU A 542 22.44 15.09 -28.42
CA GLU A 542 23.62 15.55 -27.68
C GLU A 542 23.29 15.68 -26.20
N VAL A 543 24.10 15.08 -25.32
CA VAL A 543 23.93 15.14 -23.86
C VAL A 543 25.19 15.74 -23.25
N ASP A 544 25.04 16.89 -22.60
CA ASP A 544 26.11 17.65 -21.96
C ASP A 544 26.50 17.05 -20.61
N TYR A 545 25.51 16.69 -19.79
CA TYR A 545 25.77 15.96 -18.56
C TYR A 545 24.58 15.10 -18.13
N VAL A 546 24.87 14.13 -17.26
CA VAL A 546 23.89 13.47 -16.40
C VAL A 546 24.36 13.62 -14.96
N ARG A 547 23.49 14.11 -14.08
CA ARG A 547 23.79 14.31 -12.66
C ARG A 547 22.68 13.73 -11.80
N VAL A 548 23.05 13.04 -10.73
CA VAL A 548 22.12 12.48 -9.74
C VAL A 548 22.46 13.02 -8.37
N TYR A 549 21.44 13.51 -7.68
CA TYR A 549 21.54 14.15 -6.37
C TYR A 549 20.65 13.46 -5.36
N GLN A 550 21.08 13.44 -4.10
CA GLN A 550 20.28 13.05 -2.95
C GLN A 550 20.41 14.11 -1.84
N GLU A 551 19.77 13.89 -0.69
CA GLU A 551 19.78 14.84 0.45
C GLU A 551 21.19 15.03 1.03
#